data_AF-A0A5Z0FNU0-F1
#
_entry.id   AF-A0A5Z0FNU0-F1
#
_cell.length_a   1.000
_cell.length_b   1.000
_cell.length_c   1.000
_cell.angle_alpha   90.00
_cell.angle_beta   90.00
_cell.angle_gamma   90.00
#
_symmetry.space_group_name_H-M   'P 1'
#
loop_
_entity.id
_entity.type
_entity.pdbx_description
1 polymer ?
#
loop_
_entity_poly.entity_id
_entity_poly.type
_entity_poly.pdbx_seq_one_letter_code
_entity_poly.pdbx_strand_id
1 'polypeptide(L)'
;MQTFSKLRKYSKTLLFEAVSEPETYRVTQLLIELGANVNFATPRTPLDDAKGSRNKKLLKDAGAMTSNEIRKKYNLPAYDDSHCEINGKTDFDLLGKYRDECSKLLNDAIKKAKESE
;
A
#
# COMPACT_ATOMS: atom_id res chain seq x y z
N MET A 1 13.31 -12.64 -23.08
CA MET A 1 13.25 -12.22 -21.65
C MET A 1 12.78 -10.78 -21.59
N GLN A 2 11.53 -10.53 -21.22
CA GLN A 2 11.07 -9.17 -20.95
C GLN A 2 11.75 -8.67 -19.67
N THR A 3 12.27 -7.45 -19.73
CA THR A 3 13.01 -6.78 -18.65
C THR A 3 12.09 -6.52 -17.46
N PHE A 4 12.12 -7.43 -16.48
CA PHE A 4 11.44 -7.32 -15.18
C PHE A 4 11.94 -6.16 -14.29
N SER A 5 12.91 -5.35 -14.74
CA SER A 5 13.66 -4.42 -13.88
C SER A 5 13.12 -3.00 -13.80
N LYS A 6 12.21 -2.54 -14.68
CA LYS A 6 11.67 -1.16 -14.62
C LYS A 6 10.27 -1.01 -14.03
N LEU A 7 9.49 -2.10 -13.93
CA LEU A 7 8.12 -2.07 -13.38
C LEU A 7 8.04 -2.34 -11.86
N ARG A 8 9.12 -2.84 -11.22
CA ARG A 8 9.21 -3.01 -9.76
C ARG A 8 9.57 -1.72 -9.00
N LYS A 9 9.35 -0.53 -9.58
CA LYS A 9 9.66 0.73 -8.90
C LYS A 9 8.81 0.96 -7.63
N TYR A 10 7.78 0.13 -7.40
CA TYR A 10 7.12 -0.02 -6.12
C TYR A 10 7.48 -1.40 -5.57
N SER A 11 8.30 -1.44 -4.52
CA SER A 11 8.66 -2.67 -3.81
C SER A 11 7.42 -3.21 -3.09
N LYS A 12 6.60 -3.96 -3.82
CA LYS A 12 5.45 -4.68 -3.25
C LYS A 12 5.98 -5.78 -2.34
N THR A 13 5.55 -5.76 -1.07
CA THR A 13 5.87 -6.85 -0.14
C THR A 13 5.22 -8.15 -0.63
N LEU A 14 5.65 -9.30 -0.09
CA LEU A 14 5.00 -10.59 -0.41
C LEU A 14 3.48 -10.55 -0.14
N LEU A 15 3.04 -9.76 0.85
CA LEU A 15 1.63 -9.58 1.15
C LEU A 15 0.89 -8.83 0.04
N PHE A 16 1.49 -7.81 -0.58
CA PHE A 16 0.89 -7.11 -1.74
C PHE A 16 0.68 -8.05 -2.93
N GLU A 17 1.67 -8.90 -3.23
CA GLU A 17 1.55 -9.86 -4.32
C GLU A 17 0.44 -10.88 -4.01
N ALA A 18 0.44 -11.45 -2.79
CA ALA A 18 -0.54 -12.46 -2.39
C ALA A 18 -1.98 -11.92 -2.36
N VAL A 19 -2.21 -10.67 -1.96
CA VAL A 19 -3.58 -10.12 -1.92
C VAL A 19 -4.09 -9.71 -3.29
N SER A 20 -3.20 -9.50 -4.27
CA SER A 20 -3.56 -9.07 -5.62
C SER A 20 -4.23 -10.16 -6.46
N GLU A 21 -4.15 -11.42 -6.01
CA GLU A 21 -4.80 -12.57 -6.63
C GLU A 21 -5.85 -13.17 -5.67
N PRO A 22 -7.09 -13.44 -6.13
CA PRO A 22 -8.15 -13.91 -5.24
C PRO A 22 -7.90 -15.32 -4.66
N GLU A 23 -7.17 -16.17 -5.39
CA GLU A 23 -6.99 -17.59 -5.03
C GLU A 23 -5.83 -17.85 -4.06
N THR A 24 -4.99 -16.85 -3.82
CA THR A 24 -3.84 -16.91 -2.91
C THR A 24 -4.22 -16.61 -1.46
N TYR A 25 -5.50 -16.72 -1.08
CA TYR A 25 -5.97 -16.40 0.28
C TYR A 25 -5.29 -17.20 1.40
N ARG A 26 -4.87 -18.45 1.13
CA ARG A 26 -4.07 -19.23 2.09
C ARG A 26 -2.66 -18.67 2.28
N VAL A 27 -2.06 -18.14 1.22
CA VAL A 27 -0.76 -17.45 1.28
C VAL A 27 -0.91 -16.13 2.03
N THR A 28 -1.97 -15.36 1.75
CA THR A 28 -2.31 -14.14 2.50
C THR A 28 -2.44 -14.43 3.99
N GLN A 29 -3.21 -15.47 4.35
CA GLN A 29 -3.38 -15.90 5.73
C GLN A 29 -2.03 -16.23 6.39
N LEU A 30 -1.22 -17.09 5.76
CA LEU A 30 0.11 -17.46 6.28
C LEU A 30 1.01 -16.25 6.50
N LEU A 31 1.04 -15.30 5.56
CA LEU A 31 1.86 -14.10 5.68
C LEU A 31 1.41 -13.21 6.85
N ILE A 32 0.10 -13.07 7.07
CA ILE A 32 -0.45 -12.35 8.23
C ILE A 32 -0.05 -13.04 9.53
N GLU A 33 -0.20 -14.37 9.60
CA GLU A 33 0.17 -15.18 10.78
C GLU A 33 1.67 -15.07 11.10
N LEU A 34 2.53 -14.94 10.08
CA LEU A 34 3.97 -14.71 10.23
C LEU A 34 4.34 -13.25 10.57
N GLY A 35 3.36 -12.38 10.82
CA GLY A 35 3.59 -11.01 11.24
C GLY A 35 3.85 -10.02 10.09
N ALA A 36 3.43 -10.33 8.86
CA ALA A 36 3.49 -9.36 7.78
C ALA A 36 2.72 -8.08 8.16
N ASN A 37 3.32 -6.92 7.92
CA ASN A 37 2.68 -5.64 8.20
C ASN A 37 1.52 -5.39 7.23
N VAL A 38 0.30 -5.62 7.71
CA VAL A 38 -0.95 -5.48 6.93
C VAL A 38 -1.27 -4.04 6.52
N ASN A 39 -0.60 -3.06 7.12
CA ASN A 39 -0.79 -1.63 6.84
C ASN A 39 0.45 -0.99 6.16
N PHE A 40 1.44 -1.77 5.72
CA PHE A 40 2.59 -1.20 5.00
C PHE A 40 2.13 -0.45 3.74
N ALA A 41 2.53 0.81 3.59
CA ALA A 41 2.02 1.67 2.52
C ALA A 41 3.06 1.92 1.42
N THR A 42 2.66 1.72 0.16
CA THR A 42 3.37 2.13 -1.05
C THR A 42 2.42 2.76 -2.07
N PRO A 43 2.26 4.08 -2.11
CA PRO A 43 1.28 4.90 -1.34
C PRO A 43 -0.14 4.30 -1.11
N ARG A 44 -0.44 3.12 -1.66
CA ARG A 44 -1.60 2.29 -1.32
C ARG A 44 -1.22 1.23 -0.29
N THR A 45 -2.20 0.61 0.34
CA THR A 45 -2.05 -0.48 1.33
C THR A 45 -2.38 -1.84 0.70
N PRO A 46 -2.05 -2.97 1.36
CA PRO A 46 -2.52 -4.28 0.93
C PRO A 46 -4.03 -4.36 0.77
N LEU A 47 -4.81 -3.66 1.62
CA LEU A 47 -6.28 -3.67 1.53
C LEU A 47 -6.80 -2.90 0.30
N ASP A 48 -6.09 -1.87 -0.15
CA ASP A 48 -6.43 -1.14 -1.39
C ASP A 48 -6.25 -2.02 -2.64
N ASP A 49 -5.17 -2.82 -2.68
CA ASP A 49 -4.81 -3.69 -3.81
C ASP A 49 -5.47 -5.08 -3.74
N ALA A 50 -6.14 -5.42 -2.62
CA ALA A 50 -6.70 -6.75 -2.38
C ALA A 50 -7.85 -7.11 -3.35
N LYS A 51 -7.70 -8.23 -4.05
CA LYS A 51 -8.75 -8.87 -4.84
C LYS A 51 -9.34 -10.06 -4.11
N GLY A 52 -10.61 -10.35 -4.37
CA GLY A 52 -11.35 -11.45 -3.73
C GLY A 52 -11.87 -11.11 -2.33
N SER A 53 -13.04 -11.66 -1.98
CA SER A 53 -13.68 -11.40 -0.68
C SER A 53 -12.91 -11.99 0.50
N ARG A 54 -12.26 -13.17 0.31
CA ARG A 54 -11.48 -13.85 1.36
C ARG A 54 -10.25 -13.05 1.78
N ASN A 55 -9.44 -12.55 0.82
CA ASN A 55 -8.30 -11.68 1.13
C ASN A 55 -8.72 -10.43 1.86
N LYS A 56 -9.76 -9.73 1.37
CA LYS A 56 -10.30 -8.52 2.01
C LYS A 56 -10.75 -8.79 3.45
N LYS A 57 -11.40 -9.94 3.69
CA LYS A 57 -11.82 -10.34 5.03
C LYS A 57 -10.62 -10.60 5.95
N LEU A 58 -9.65 -11.40 5.51
CA LEU A 58 -8.44 -11.70 6.28
C LEU A 58 -7.67 -10.43 6.69
N LEU A 59 -7.49 -9.50 5.75
CA LEU A 59 -6.84 -8.22 6.01
C LEU A 59 -7.60 -7.38 7.04
N LYS A 60 -8.92 -7.23 6.88
CA LYS A 60 -9.75 -6.46 7.83
C LYS A 60 -9.76 -7.09 9.23
N ASP A 61 -9.88 -8.41 9.30
CA ASP A 61 -9.84 -9.15 10.57
C ASP A 61 -8.47 -8.95 11.27
N ALA A 62 -7.39 -8.78 10.51
CA ALA A 62 -6.05 -8.47 11.01
C ALA A 62 -5.81 -6.97 11.31
N GLY A 63 -6.83 -6.12 11.22
CA GLY A 63 -6.71 -4.68 11.48
C GLY A 63 -6.10 -3.87 10.32
N ALA A 64 -6.14 -4.39 9.09
CA ALA A 64 -5.76 -3.61 7.91
C ALA A 64 -6.76 -2.49 7.65
N MET A 65 -6.23 -1.34 7.23
CA MET A 65 -6.95 -0.15 6.82
C MET A 65 -6.53 0.21 5.40
N THR A 66 -7.43 0.79 4.62
CA THR A 66 -7.10 1.43 3.34
C THR A 66 -6.24 2.67 3.58
N SER A 67 -5.49 3.08 2.56
CA SER A 67 -4.70 4.33 2.62
C SER A 67 -5.57 5.55 2.98
N ASN A 68 -6.80 5.61 2.47
CA ASN A 68 -7.74 6.69 2.80
C ASN A 68 -8.24 6.64 4.25
N GLU A 69 -8.53 5.45 4.78
CA GLU A 69 -8.90 5.31 6.19
C GLU A 69 -7.73 5.71 7.11
N ILE A 70 -6.49 5.37 6.75
CA ILE A 70 -5.28 5.81 7.47
C ILE A 70 -5.14 7.33 7.43
N ARG A 71 -5.30 7.93 6.24
CA ARG A 71 -5.26 9.40 6.10
C ARG A 71 -6.30 10.07 6.99
N LYS A 72 -7.53 9.58 6.99
CA LYS A 72 -8.60 10.10 7.84
C LYS A 72 -8.29 9.91 9.32
N LYS A 73 -7.82 8.73 9.73
CA LYS A 73 -7.51 8.41 11.13
C LYS A 73 -6.41 9.30 11.71
N TYR A 74 -5.39 9.62 10.91
CA TYR A 74 -4.25 10.41 11.35
C TYR A 74 -4.25 11.86 10.82
N ASN A 75 -5.39 12.33 10.31
CA ASN A 75 -5.56 13.68 9.76
C ASN A 75 -4.47 14.09 8.75
N LEU A 76 -4.13 13.17 7.84
CA LEU A 76 -3.14 13.38 6.78
C LEU A 76 -3.80 14.00 5.55
N PRO A 77 -3.07 14.78 4.73
CA PRO A 77 -3.59 15.31 3.48
C PRO A 77 -4.13 14.21 2.55
N ALA A 78 -5.10 14.56 1.71
CA ALA A 78 -5.59 13.68 0.65
C ALA A 78 -4.44 13.34 -0.33
N TYR A 79 -4.53 12.17 -0.97
CA TYR A 79 -3.64 11.84 -2.07
C TYR A 79 -4.11 12.58 -3.34
N ASP A 80 -3.22 13.37 -3.93
CA ASP A 80 -3.50 14.12 -5.16
C ASP A 80 -2.21 14.24 -5.99
N ASP A 81 -2.11 13.42 -7.04
CA ASP A 81 -0.99 13.45 -7.99
C ASP A 81 -1.26 14.30 -9.23
N SER A 82 -2.29 15.15 -9.24
CA SER A 82 -2.59 16.06 -10.35
C SER A 82 -1.41 16.99 -10.70
N HIS A 83 -0.64 17.43 -9.68
CA HIS A 83 0.56 18.24 -9.87
C HIS A 83 1.73 17.48 -10.51
N CYS A 84 1.63 16.15 -10.64
CA CYS A 84 2.59 15.33 -11.38
C CYS A 84 2.31 15.33 -12.89
N GLU A 85 1.24 15.97 -13.36
CA GLU A 85 0.97 16.15 -14.79
C GLU A 85 1.51 17.49 -15.29
N ILE A 86 2.35 17.43 -16.33
CA ILE A 86 2.94 18.59 -16.99
C ILE A 86 2.49 18.57 -18.45
N ASN A 87 1.79 19.62 -18.88
CA ASN A 87 1.25 19.73 -20.24
C ASN A 87 0.39 18.52 -20.67
N GLY A 88 -0.45 18.02 -19.75
CA GLY A 88 -1.34 16.88 -19.99
C GLY A 88 -0.63 15.52 -20.10
N LYS A 89 0.63 15.43 -19.66
CA LYS A 89 1.39 14.19 -19.59
C LYS A 89 1.91 13.98 -18.18
N THR A 90 1.78 12.77 -17.66
CA THR A 90 2.36 12.38 -16.37
C THR A 90 3.89 12.47 -16.44
N ASP A 91 4.48 13.27 -15.56
CA ASP A 91 5.90 13.26 -15.26
C ASP A 91 6.18 12.12 -14.28
N PHE A 92 6.76 11.03 -14.78
CA PHE A 92 7.01 9.82 -13.99
C PHE A 92 8.08 10.00 -12.91
N ASP A 93 8.98 10.98 -13.05
CA ASP A 93 10.01 11.25 -12.04
C ASP A 93 9.41 12.06 -10.88
N LEU A 94 8.58 13.06 -11.19
CA LEU A 94 7.81 13.79 -10.19
C LEU A 94 6.82 12.88 -9.46
N LEU A 95 6.08 12.05 -10.22
CA LEU A 95 5.16 11.06 -9.65
C LEU A 95 5.88 10.07 -8.72
N GLY A 96 7.07 9.60 -9.11
CA GLY A 96 7.87 8.72 -8.27
C GLY A 96 8.20 9.36 -6.93
N LYS A 97 8.74 10.59 -6.95
CA LYS A 97 9.08 11.36 -5.74
C LYS A 97 7.85 11.59 -4.85
N TYR A 98 6.74 12.04 -5.43
CA TYR A 98 5.51 12.29 -4.68
C TYR A 98 4.95 11.02 -4.02
N ARG A 99 5.03 9.88 -4.72
CA ARG A 99 4.61 8.58 -4.17
C ARG A 99 5.52 8.10 -3.05
N ASP A 100 6.82 8.35 -3.12
CA ASP A 100 7.76 8.05 -2.04
C ASP A 100 7.46 8.91 -0.80
N GLU A 101 7.21 10.21 -0.97
CA GLU A 101 6.79 11.12 0.10
C GLU A 101 5.49 10.68 0.75
N CYS A 102 4.47 10.34 -0.05
CA CYS A 102 3.19 9.83 0.46
C CYS A 102 3.36 8.51 1.22
N SER A 103 4.18 7.59 0.71
CA SER A 103 4.45 6.31 1.36
C SER A 103 5.14 6.51 2.70
N LYS A 104 6.14 7.40 2.76
CA LYS A 104 6.83 7.75 4.00
C LYS A 104 5.86 8.36 5.01
N LEU A 105 5.04 9.32 4.60
CA LEU A 105 4.05 9.97 5.46
C LEU A 105 3.08 8.98 6.11
N LEU A 106 2.54 8.04 5.32
CA LEU A 106 1.63 7.00 5.82
C LEU A 106 2.33 6.08 6.82
N ASN A 107 3.52 5.57 6.46
CA ASN A 107 4.26 4.64 7.32
C ASN A 107 4.75 5.30 8.62
N ASP A 108 5.17 6.58 8.59
CA ASP A 108 5.56 7.34 9.78
C ASP A 108 4.37 7.54 10.73
N ALA A 109 3.18 7.83 10.21
CA ALA A 109 1.97 7.95 11.03
C ALA A 109 1.59 6.62 11.70
N ILE A 110 1.66 5.51 10.95
CA ILE A 110 1.41 4.16 11.49
C ILE A 110 2.44 3.79 12.55
N LYS A 111 3.72 4.10 12.32
CA LYS A 111 4.81 3.79 13.26
C LYS A 111 4.63 4.57 14.57
N LYS A 112 4.38 5.88 14.49
CA LYS A 112 4.16 6.72 15.68
C LYS A 112 3.01 6.21 16.54
N ALA A 113 1.92 5.75 15.92
CA ALA A 113 0.78 5.20 16.66
C ALA A 113 1.16 3.94 17.48
N LYS A 114 2.05 3.09 16.95
CA LYS A 114 2.53 1.89 17.65
C LYS A 114 3.50 2.20 18.80
N GLU A 115 4.23 3.32 18.72
CA GLU A 115 5.16 3.74 19.77
C GLU A 115 4.46 4.46 20.93
N SER A 116 3.19 4.88 20.74
CA SER A 116 2.36 5.52 21.75
C SER A 116 1.41 4.57 22.49
N GLU A 117 1.41 3.28 22.15
CA GLU A 117 0.70 2.19 22.82
C GLU A 117 1.58 1.55 23.91
#